data_AF-A0A7W1WIN3-F1
#
_entry.id   AF-A0A7W1WIN3-F1
#
_cell.length_a   1.000
_cell.length_b   1.000
_cell.length_c   1.000
_cell.angle_alpha   90.00
_cell.angle_beta   90.00
_cell.angle_gamma   90.00
#
_symmetry.space_group_name_H-M   'P 1'
#
loop_
_entity.id
_entity.type
_entity.pdbx_description
1 polymer ?
#
loop_
_entity_poly.entity_id
_entity_poly.type
_entity_poly.pdbx_seq_one_letter_code
_entity_poly.pdbx_strand_id
1 'polypeptide(L)' 'MAQALTDDPQATRAENALAARILLMVAAVLAICAVIVAVFGLPALGILGLVGTAVIWAALLSIMAGN' A
#
# COMPACT_ATOMS: atom_id res chain seq x y z
N MET A 1 33.99 16.73 3.13
CA MET A 1 32.52 16.56 3.07
C MET A 1 32.03 16.68 1.63
N ALA A 2 32.32 15.71 0.76
CA ALA A 2 31.92 15.76 -0.67
C ALA A 2 31.31 14.46 -1.20
N GLN A 3 31.14 13.43 -0.35
CA GLN A 3 30.71 12.09 -0.77
C GLN A 3 29.19 11.88 -0.70
N ALA A 4 28.43 12.89 -0.26
CA ALA A 4 26.97 12.80 -0.05
C ALA A 4 26.12 13.25 -1.26
N LEU A 5 26.75 13.58 -2.40
CA LEU A 5 26.06 14.14 -3.58
C LEU A 5 26.17 13.26 -4.84
N THR A 6 26.70 12.04 -4.74
CA THR A 6 26.58 11.06 -5.82
C THR A 6 25.32 10.24 -5.55
N ASP A 7 24.29 10.43 -6.37
CA ASP A 7 23.22 9.45 -6.54
C ASP A 7 23.89 8.12 -6.87
N ASP A 8 23.91 7.18 -5.92
CA ASP A 8 24.42 5.85 -6.17
C ASP A 8 23.42 5.15 -7.12
N PRO A 9 23.80 4.88 -8.39
CA PRO A 9 22.90 4.27 -9.36
C PRO A 9 22.43 2.88 -8.93
N GLN A 10 23.11 2.26 -7.96
CA GLN A 10 22.75 0.99 -7.37
C GLN A 10 21.67 1.16 -6.28
N ALA A 11 21.74 2.22 -5.47
CA ALA A 11 20.71 2.58 -4.50
C ALA A 11 19.38 2.91 -5.19
N THR A 12 19.41 3.73 -6.25
CA THR A 12 18.21 4.07 -7.03
C THR A 12 17.53 2.84 -7.65
N ARG A 13 18.30 1.83 -8.11
CA ARG A 13 17.71 0.59 -8.67
C ARG A 13 17.02 -0.27 -7.61
N ALA A 14 17.62 -0.38 -6.43
CA ALA A 14 17.04 -1.15 -5.33
C ALA A 14 15.74 -0.49 -4.82
N GLU A 15 15.74 0.84 -4.67
CA GLU A 15 14.56 1.61 -4.31
C GLU A 15 13.47 1.51 -5.37
N ASN A 16 13.83 1.60 -6.64
CA ASN A 16 12.87 1.47 -7.73
C ASN A 16 12.27 0.05 -7.80
N ALA A 17 13.06 -0.99 -7.51
CA ALA A 17 12.55 -2.35 -7.40
C ALA A 17 11.57 -2.53 -6.23
N LEU A 18 11.84 -1.89 -5.09
CA LEU A 18 10.92 -1.88 -3.95
C LEU A 18 9.63 -1.14 -4.29
N ALA A 19 9.74 0.06 -4.87
CA ALA A 19 8.60 0.85 -5.32
C ALA A 19 7.74 0.08 -6.31
N ALA A 20 8.36 -0.59 -7.30
CA ALA A 20 7.64 -1.43 -8.25
C ALA A 20 6.87 -2.58 -7.58
N ARG A 21 7.45 -3.23 -6.55
CA ARG A 21 6.76 -4.28 -5.78
C ARG A 21 5.56 -3.72 -5.02
N ILE A 22 5.71 -2.57 -4.36
CA ILE A 22 4.61 -1.90 -3.65
C ILE A 22 3.51 -1.53 -4.65
N LEU A 23 3.85 -0.93 -5.79
CA LEU A 23 2.89 -0.59 -6.84
C LEU A 23 2.17 -1.82 -7.38
N LEU A 24 2.87 -2.94 -7.59
CA LEU A 24 2.25 -4.20 -8.01
C LEU A 24 1.28 -4.75 -6.96
N MET A 25 1.64 -4.69 -5.67
CA MET A 25 0.74 -5.11 -4.59
C MET A 25 -0.50 -4.23 -4.54
N VAL A 26 -0.35 -2.91 -4.63
CA VAL A 26 -1.47 -1.97 -4.65
C VAL A 26 -2.36 -2.22 -5.87
N ALA A 27 -1.77 -2.41 -7.06
CA ALA A 27 -2.52 -2.71 -8.27
C ALA A 27 -3.31 -4.03 -8.15
N ALA A 28 -2.72 -5.07 -7.55
CA ALA A 28 -3.40 -6.33 -7.30
C ALA A 28 -4.59 -6.17 -6.34
N VAL A 29 -4.43 -5.41 -5.26
CA VAL A 29 -5.52 -5.11 -4.33
C VAL A 29 -6.65 -4.35 -5.03
N LEU A 30 -6.32 -3.35 -5.85
CA LEU A 30 -7.32 -2.60 -6.62
C LEU A 30 -8.07 -3.50 -7.62
N ALA A 31 -7.38 -4.42 -8.27
CA ALA A 31 -8.00 -5.39 -9.16
C ALA A 31 -9.00 -6.29 -8.42
N ILE A 32 -8.65 -6.77 -7.22
CA ILE A 32 -9.56 -7.55 -6.36
C ILE A 32 -10.79 -6.72 -5.98
N CYS A 33 -10.59 -5.47 -5.55
CA CYS A 33 -11.70 -4.56 -5.26
C CYS A 33 -12.62 -4.36 -6.47
N ALA A 34 -12.05 -4.19 -7.67
CA ALA A 34 -12.83 -4.05 -8.90
C ALA A 34 -13.65 -5.31 -9.21
N VAL A 35 -13.07 -6.51 -9.02
CA VAL A 35 -13.80 -7.78 -9.19
C VAL A 35 -14.95 -7.89 -8.19
N ILE A 36 -14.72 -7.55 -6.92
CA ILE A 36 -15.76 -7.55 -5.89
C ILE A 36 -16.91 -6.62 -6.28
N VAL A 37 -16.60 -5.41 -6.75
CA VAL A 37 -17.61 -4.44 -7.20
C VAL A 37 -18.33 -4.92 -8.45
N ALA A 38 -17.64 -5.60 -9.36
CA ALA A 38 -18.28 -6.17 -10.55
C ALA A 38 -19.30 -7.27 -10.19
N VAL A 39 -19.02 -8.07 -9.14
CA VAL A 39 -19.89 -9.17 -8.70
C VAL A 39 -21.03 -8.69 -7.78
N PHE A 40 -20.74 -7.79 -6.84
CA PHE A 40 -21.66 -7.38 -5.77
C PHE A 40 -22.23 -5.97 -5.95
N GLY A 41 -21.76 -5.23 -6.95
CA GLY A 41 -22.17 -3.86 -7.24
C GLY A 41 -21.45 -2.79 -6.41
N LEU A 42 -21.81 -1.53 -6.68
CA LEU A 42 -21.28 -0.34 -5.99
C LEU A 42 -21.41 -0.37 -4.46
N PRO A 43 -22.47 -0.91 -3.84
CA PRO A 43 -22.57 -0.96 -2.37
C PRO A 43 -21.41 -1.70 -1.69
N ALA A 44 -20.76 -2.64 -2.39
CA ALA A 44 -19.60 -3.36 -1.86
C ALA A 44 -18.40 -2.43 -1.57
N LEU A 45 -18.26 -1.30 -2.28
CA LEU A 45 -17.23 -0.30 -1.98
C LEU A 45 -17.40 0.30 -0.58
N GLY A 46 -18.64 0.48 -0.12
CA GLY A 46 -18.91 0.98 1.22
C GLY A 46 -18.38 0.03 2.30
N ILE A 47 -18.62 -1.27 2.12
CA ILE A 47 -18.12 -2.31 3.04
C ILE A 47 -16.60 -2.38 3.00
N LEU A 48 -16.00 -2.38 1.81
CA LEU A 48 -14.54 -2.37 1.64
C LEU A 48 -13.90 -1.15 2.32
N GLY A 49 -14.53 0.02 2.19
CA GLY A 49 -14.10 1.24 2.88
C GLY A 49 -14.14 1.08 4.41
N LEU A 50 -15.25 0.58 4.97
CA LEU A 50 -15.39 0.35 6.40
C LEU A 50 -14.35 -0.63 6.94
N VAL A 51 -14.12 -1.74 6.24
CA VAL A 51 -13.09 -2.73 6.58
C VAL A 51 -11.71 -2.08 6.54
N GLY A 52 -11.39 -1.33 5.48
CA GLY A 52 -10.12 -0.61 5.35
C GLY A 52 -9.88 0.37 6.49
N THR A 53 -10.90 1.17 6.86
CA THR A 53 -10.83 2.08 8.00
C THR A 53 -10.58 1.34 9.32
N ALA A 54 -11.28 0.22 9.56
CA ALA A 54 -11.08 -0.58 10.77
C ALA A 54 -9.67 -1.16 10.86
N VAL A 55 -9.12 -1.65 9.75
CA VAL A 55 -7.74 -2.16 9.67
C VAL A 55 -6.72 -1.06 9.96
N ILE A 56 -6.88 0.12 9.37
CA ILE A 56 -5.98 1.26 9.63
C ILE A 56 -6.05 1.67 11.10
N TRP A 57 -7.25 1.76 11.67
CA TRP A 57 -7.42 2.05 13.09
C TRP A 57 -6.74 1.01 13.98
N ALA A 58 -6.91 -0.28 13.68
CA ALA A 58 -6.24 -1.35 14.41
C ALA A 58 -4.71 -1.23 14.34
N ALA A 59 -4.16 -0.89 13.18
CA ALA A 59 -2.72 -0.67 13.02
C ALA A 59 -2.22 0.57 13.78
N LEU A 60 -2.96 1.67 13.76
CA LEU A 60 -2.62 2.87 14.55
C LEU A 60 -2.67 2.58 16.04
N LEU A 61 -3.68 1.83 16.50
CA LEU A 61 -3.81 1.42 17.89
C LEU A 61 -2.69 0.46 18.30
N SER A 62 -2.25 -0.46 17.44
CA SER A 62 -1.13 -1.34 17.74
C SER A 62 0.18 -0.55 17.93
N ILE A 63 0.42 0.45 17.06
CA ILE A 63 1.59 1.34 17.19
C ILE A 63 1.52 2.14 18.50
N MET A 64 0.34 2.69 18.85
CA MET A 64 0.15 3.40 20.12
C MET A 64 0.35 2.50 21.34
N ALA A 65 -0.01 1.23 21.23
CA ALA A 65 0.18 0.23 22.28
C ALA A 65 1.66 -0.23 22.45
N GLY A 66 2.58 0.29 21.63
CA GLY A 66 4.01 -0.01 21.70
C GLY A 66 4.44 -1.26 20.93
N ASN A 67 3.63 -1.72 19.97
CA ASN A 67 3.99 -2.78 19.01
C ASN A 67 4.60 -2.20 17.74
#